data_AF-A0A0W0YWN0-F1
#
_entry.id   AF-A0A0W0YWN0-F1
#
_cell.length_a   1.000
_cell.length_b   1.000
_cell.length_c   1.000
_cell.angle_alpha   90.00
_cell.angle_beta   90.00
_cell.angle_gamma   90.00
#
_symmetry.space_group_name_H-M   'P 1'
#
loop_
_entity.id
_entity.type
_entity.pdbx_description
1 polymer ?
#
loop_
_entity_poly.entity_id
_entity_poly.type
_entity_poly.pdbx_seq_one_letter_code
_entity_poly.pdbx_strand_id
1 'polypeptide(L)'
;MRHPTKILILAFISFLSSYTYSSGTESLLLGKTLSQTKQQQMTPKQALQRLKDGNQRFLSNQQITRDYLKQAHQSSFGQYPFAVILNCMDSRSVPELFFDQGLADLFTLRVAGNVLNDDNLGSMEYATKVVGARLIVVLAHTSCGAVAGACDGVQLGHLTDVLHKIEPVVQTSMQEQGTKNCTESKLIDAIAKANALRVVKEIQEKSPIIQDLIHKKQIGIVAGLHDIKTGQIHFFEEKRSIPD
;
A
#
# COMPACT_ATOMS: atom_id res chain seq x y z
N MET A 1 37.72 -16.82 -86.44
CA MET A 1 38.59 -17.48 -85.44
C MET A 1 38.67 -16.58 -84.21
N ARG A 2 38.68 -17.20 -83.03
CA ARG A 2 38.51 -16.61 -81.69
C ARG A 2 39.45 -15.42 -81.42
N HIS A 3 38.90 -14.32 -80.86
CA HIS A 3 39.68 -13.35 -80.09
C HIS A 3 38.93 -12.90 -78.84
N PRO A 4 39.65 -12.56 -77.75
CA PRO A 4 39.21 -12.79 -76.38
C PRO A 4 38.56 -11.55 -75.76
N THR A 5 37.43 -11.73 -75.07
CA THR A 5 36.86 -10.72 -74.19
C THR A 5 37.63 -10.71 -72.86
N LYS A 6 38.28 -9.58 -72.57
CA LYS A 6 38.91 -9.31 -71.27
C LYS A 6 37.82 -9.22 -70.20
N ILE A 7 37.87 -10.12 -69.21
CA ILE A 7 37.03 -10.05 -68.02
C ILE A 7 37.74 -9.13 -67.01
N LEU A 8 37.13 -7.98 -66.76
CA LEU A 8 37.53 -7.05 -65.70
C LEU A 8 36.86 -7.53 -64.40
N ILE A 9 37.66 -8.04 -63.45
CA ILE A 9 37.18 -8.42 -62.12
C ILE A 9 37.00 -7.14 -61.30
N LEU A 10 35.75 -6.69 -61.10
CA LEU A 10 35.41 -5.74 -60.06
C LEU A 10 35.31 -6.49 -58.72
N ALA A 11 36.21 -6.19 -57.80
CA ALA A 11 36.11 -6.63 -56.41
C ALA A 11 34.96 -5.89 -55.72
N PHE A 12 33.85 -6.58 -55.46
CA PHE A 12 32.82 -6.12 -54.53
C PHE A 12 33.32 -6.30 -53.10
N ILE A 13 33.76 -5.22 -52.46
CA ILE A 13 33.97 -5.19 -51.01
C ILE A 13 32.60 -5.04 -50.36
N SER A 14 31.98 -6.17 -50.00
CA SER A 14 30.81 -6.17 -49.13
C SER A 14 31.24 -5.80 -47.71
N PHE A 15 31.01 -4.54 -47.31
CA PHE A 15 30.99 -4.16 -45.90
C PHE A 15 29.79 -4.84 -45.25
N LEU A 16 30.02 -6.00 -44.63
CA LEU A 16 29.11 -6.57 -43.64
C LEU A 16 29.25 -5.75 -42.36
N SER A 17 28.38 -4.76 -42.20
CA SER A 17 28.14 -4.15 -40.90
C SER A 17 27.50 -5.21 -40.00
N SER A 18 28.33 -5.83 -39.15
CA SER A 18 27.88 -6.64 -38.04
C SER A 18 27.05 -5.77 -37.11
N TYR A 19 25.74 -5.72 -37.29
CA TYR A 19 24.84 -5.28 -36.23
C TYR A 19 24.91 -6.33 -35.13
N THR A 20 25.82 -6.12 -34.18
CA THR A 20 25.78 -6.78 -32.89
C THR A 20 24.49 -6.33 -32.21
N TYR A 21 23.46 -7.17 -32.29
CA TYR A 21 22.32 -7.07 -31.41
C TYR A 21 22.84 -7.36 -30.00
N SER A 22 23.20 -6.29 -29.28
CA SER A 22 23.47 -6.38 -27.85
C SER A 22 22.14 -6.76 -27.21
N SER A 23 21.95 -8.05 -26.93
CA SER A 23 20.94 -8.50 -25.98
C SER A 23 21.40 -8.04 -24.60
N GLY A 24 21.27 -6.74 -24.35
CA GLY A 24 21.24 -6.23 -23.00
C GLY A 24 20.00 -6.84 -22.36
N THR A 25 20.16 -7.98 -21.70
CA THR A 25 19.29 -8.33 -20.59
C THR A 25 19.54 -7.26 -19.54
N GLU A 26 18.85 -6.13 -19.68
CA GLU A 26 18.50 -5.32 -18.53
C GLU A 26 17.86 -6.32 -17.57
N SER A 27 18.59 -6.67 -16.52
CA SER A 27 18.13 -7.58 -15.48
C SER A 27 16.92 -6.89 -14.84
N LEU A 28 15.74 -7.12 -15.41
CA LEU A 28 14.47 -6.72 -14.83
C LEU A 28 14.50 -7.23 -13.39
N LEU A 29 14.60 -6.31 -12.44
CA LEU A 29 14.61 -6.62 -11.02
C LEU A 29 13.28 -7.31 -10.71
N LEU A 30 13.28 -8.65 -10.75
CA LEU A 30 12.07 -9.43 -10.55
C LEU A 30 11.78 -9.49 -9.05
N GLY A 31 10.65 -8.92 -8.64
CA GLY A 31 10.24 -8.92 -7.23
C GLY A 31 10.08 -10.35 -6.70
N LYS A 32 10.66 -10.62 -5.52
CA LYS A 32 10.57 -11.91 -4.80
C LYS A 32 9.69 -11.74 -3.58
N THR A 33 9.00 -12.80 -3.15
CA THR A 33 8.29 -12.83 -1.87
C THR A 33 9.27 -12.65 -0.70
N LEU A 34 8.81 -12.02 0.38
CA LEU A 34 9.60 -11.89 1.60
C LEU A 34 9.82 -13.26 2.26
N SER A 35 11.01 -13.50 2.80
CA SER A 35 11.30 -14.71 3.60
C SER A 35 11.09 -14.45 5.09
N GLN A 36 10.85 -15.52 5.85
CA GLN A 36 10.69 -15.46 7.31
C GLN A 36 11.84 -14.71 8.00
N THR A 37 13.09 -15.05 7.68
CA THR A 37 14.27 -14.42 8.27
C THR A 37 14.29 -12.91 8.02
N LYS A 38 13.94 -12.46 6.81
CA LYS A 38 13.89 -11.03 6.48
C LYS A 38 12.78 -10.31 7.22
N GLN A 39 11.60 -10.91 7.34
CA GLN A 39 10.49 -10.36 8.12
C GLN A 39 10.84 -10.26 9.62
N GLN A 40 11.49 -11.30 10.17
CA GLN A 40 11.90 -11.33 11.56
C GLN A 40 12.99 -10.30 11.89
N GLN A 41 13.87 -9.96 10.95
CA GLN A 41 14.89 -8.93 11.13
C GLN A 41 14.39 -7.51 10.84
N MET A 42 13.19 -7.36 10.28
CA MET A 42 12.64 -6.07 9.90
C MET A 42 12.14 -5.31 11.14
N THR A 43 12.57 -4.05 11.29
CA THR A 43 12.00 -3.15 12.31
C THR A 43 10.73 -2.48 11.79
N PRO A 44 9.84 -1.99 12.68
CA PRO A 44 8.65 -1.26 12.27
C PRO A 44 8.94 -0.05 11.39
N LYS A 45 10.04 0.66 11.67
CA LYS A 45 10.51 1.79 10.85
C LYS A 45 10.94 1.35 9.45
N GLN A 46 11.64 0.22 9.33
CA GLN A 46 12.00 -0.36 8.03
C GLN A 46 10.77 -0.82 7.24
N ALA A 47 9.77 -1.39 7.91
CA ALA A 47 8.49 -1.75 7.30
C ALA A 47 7.78 -0.51 6.73
N LEU A 48 7.72 0.59 7.49
CA LEU A 48 7.14 1.84 7.01
C LEU A 48 7.95 2.43 5.86
N GLN A 49 9.28 2.43 5.96
CA GLN A 49 10.14 2.92 4.90
C GLN A 49 9.95 2.12 3.60
N ARG A 50 9.79 0.78 3.69
CA ARG A 50 9.51 -0.06 2.53
C ARG A 50 8.21 0.33 1.82
N LEU A 51 7.15 0.67 2.57
CA LEU A 51 5.91 1.19 1.99
C LEU A 51 6.13 2.55 1.31
N LYS A 52 6.84 3.47 1.97
CA LYS A 52 7.17 4.80 1.42
C LYS A 52 7.98 4.69 0.12
N ASP A 53 9.01 3.85 0.09
CA ASP A 53 9.84 3.60 -1.09
C ASP A 53 9.00 3.00 -2.22
N GLY A 54 8.07 2.12 -1.87
CA GLY A 54 7.11 1.55 -2.81
C GLY A 54 6.16 2.57 -3.42
N ASN A 55 5.61 3.47 -2.60
CA ASN A 55 4.81 4.57 -3.10
C ASN A 55 5.61 5.54 -3.97
N GLN A 56 6.87 5.80 -3.61
CA GLN A 56 7.74 6.60 -4.45
C GLN A 56 7.96 5.96 -5.84
N ARG A 57 8.14 4.63 -5.91
CA ARG A 57 8.23 3.91 -7.20
C ARG A 57 6.93 3.97 -7.99
N PHE A 58 5.78 3.89 -7.32
CA PHE A 58 4.47 4.08 -7.97
C PHE A 58 4.36 5.48 -8.59
N LEU A 59 4.70 6.52 -7.81
CA LEU A 59 4.63 7.92 -8.25
C LEU A 59 5.63 8.26 -9.37
N SER A 60 6.80 7.62 -9.41
CA SER A 60 7.80 7.81 -10.46
C SER A 60 7.64 6.88 -11.66
N ASN A 61 6.61 6.03 -11.69
CA ASN A 61 6.41 5.01 -12.72
C ASN A 61 7.62 4.06 -12.88
N GLN A 62 8.27 3.72 -11.75
CA GLN A 62 9.44 2.83 -11.66
C GLN A 62 9.13 1.58 -10.83
N GLN A 63 7.92 1.04 -10.99
CA GLN A 63 7.44 -0.13 -10.26
C GLN A 63 8.26 -1.38 -10.57
N ILE A 64 8.39 -2.26 -9.59
CA ILE A 64 9.12 -3.51 -9.72
C ILE A 64 8.32 -4.48 -10.60
N THR A 65 8.98 -5.08 -11.60
CA THR A 65 8.38 -6.14 -12.40
C THR A 65 8.24 -7.41 -11.56
N ARG A 66 7.09 -8.08 -11.61
CA ARG A 66 6.81 -9.28 -10.80
C ARG A 66 6.28 -10.41 -11.66
N ASP A 67 6.69 -11.63 -11.33
CA ASP A 67 6.06 -12.85 -11.80
C ASP A 67 5.09 -13.33 -10.71
N TYR A 68 3.83 -12.92 -10.83
CA TYR A 68 2.82 -13.22 -9.81
C TYR A 68 2.48 -14.70 -9.72
N LEU A 69 2.55 -15.45 -10.83
CA LEU A 69 2.31 -16.90 -10.79
C LEU A 69 3.40 -17.61 -9.98
N LYS A 70 4.67 -17.22 -10.20
CA LYS A 70 5.78 -17.72 -9.41
C LYS A 70 5.68 -17.31 -7.95
N GLN A 71 5.30 -16.06 -7.66
CA GLN A 71 5.10 -15.61 -6.28
C GLN A 71 3.97 -16.40 -5.58
N ALA A 72 2.86 -16.67 -6.28
CA ALA A 72 1.76 -17.49 -5.76
C ALA A 72 2.22 -18.92 -5.46
N HIS A 73 2.99 -19.53 -6.36
CA HIS A 73 3.58 -20.84 -6.12
C HIS A 73 4.50 -20.82 -4.89
N GLN A 74 5.38 -19.81 -4.77
CA GLN A 74 6.29 -19.68 -3.65
C GLN A 74 5.58 -19.45 -2.31
N SER A 75 4.53 -18.63 -2.28
CA SER A 75 3.79 -18.31 -1.07
C SER A 75 2.82 -19.41 -0.63
N SER A 76 2.51 -20.38 -1.50
CA SER A 76 1.68 -21.53 -1.15
C SER A 76 2.29 -22.41 -0.03
N PHE A 77 3.63 -22.37 0.12
CA PHE A 77 4.35 -23.07 1.19
C PHE A 77 4.48 -22.24 2.48
N GLY A 78 4.00 -20.99 2.48
CA GLY A 78 4.07 -20.08 3.61
C GLY A 78 4.15 -18.62 3.15
N GLN A 79 3.56 -17.72 3.93
CA GLN A 79 3.57 -16.28 3.69
C GLN A 79 4.20 -15.54 4.87
N TYR A 80 4.90 -14.44 4.57
CA TYR A 80 5.56 -13.61 5.58
C TYR A 80 5.27 -12.12 5.35
N PRO A 81 4.00 -11.67 5.38
CA PRO A 81 3.68 -10.26 5.19
C PRO A 81 4.33 -9.40 6.26
N PHE A 82 4.97 -8.31 5.85
CA PHE A 82 5.66 -7.44 6.80
C PHE A 82 4.75 -6.38 7.42
N ALA A 83 3.58 -6.12 6.82
CA ALA A 83 2.61 -5.16 7.31
C ALA A 83 1.17 -5.66 7.13
N VAL A 84 0.28 -5.18 7.99
CA VAL A 84 -1.18 -5.27 7.84
C VAL A 84 -1.77 -3.88 7.62
N ILE A 85 -2.57 -3.74 6.58
CA ILE A 85 -3.18 -2.46 6.17
C ILE A 85 -4.69 -2.55 6.36
N LEU A 86 -5.25 -1.78 7.30
CA LEU A 86 -6.68 -1.51 7.37
C LEU A 86 -7.00 -0.35 6.42
N ASN A 87 -7.60 -0.68 5.28
CA ASN A 87 -7.87 0.24 4.19
C ASN A 87 -9.37 0.38 3.92
N CYS A 88 -9.76 1.46 3.24
CA CYS A 88 -11.11 1.55 2.71
C CYS A 88 -11.35 0.49 1.61
N MET A 89 -12.58 0.01 1.47
CA MET A 89 -12.95 -0.87 0.35
C MET A 89 -13.06 -0.14 -1.01
N ASP A 90 -12.82 1.17 -1.05
CA ASP A 90 -12.79 1.97 -2.28
C ASP A 90 -11.90 1.30 -3.34
N SER A 91 -12.46 1.09 -4.54
CA SER A 91 -11.81 0.36 -5.62
C SER A 91 -10.56 1.07 -6.17
N ARG A 92 -10.41 2.36 -5.90
CA ARG A 92 -9.26 3.18 -6.34
C ARG A 92 -8.11 3.14 -5.34
N SER A 93 -8.36 2.69 -4.11
CA SER A 93 -7.34 2.52 -3.09
C SER A 93 -7.00 1.04 -2.94
N VAL A 94 -5.98 0.59 -3.68
CA VAL A 94 -5.45 -0.78 -3.63
C VAL A 94 -4.00 -0.78 -3.12
N PRO A 95 -3.76 -1.06 -1.81
CA PRO A 95 -2.46 -0.93 -1.17
C PRO A 95 -1.30 -1.64 -1.88
N GLU A 96 -1.52 -2.85 -2.37
CA GLU A 96 -0.49 -3.62 -3.07
C GLU A 96 0.01 -2.88 -4.32
N LEU A 97 -0.85 -2.13 -5.00
CA LEU A 97 -0.49 -1.41 -6.23
C LEU A 97 0.26 -0.11 -5.92
N PHE A 98 -0.32 0.78 -5.11
CA PHE A 98 0.29 2.08 -4.86
C PHE A 98 1.42 2.04 -3.85
N PHE A 99 1.59 0.95 -3.08
CA PHE A 99 2.83 0.69 -2.36
C PHE A 99 3.80 -0.18 -3.16
N ASP A 100 3.49 -0.54 -4.40
CA ASP A 100 4.32 -1.41 -5.24
C ASP A 100 4.84 -2.62 -4.43
N GLN A 101 3.92 -3.43 -3.91
CA GLN A 101 4.19 -4.69 -3.18
C GLN A 101 3.65 -5.89 -3.96
N GLY A 102 4.20 -7.08 -3.68
CA GLY A 102 3.81 -8.32 -4.35
C GLY A 102 2.79 -9.15 -3.57
N LEU A 103 2.56 -10.37 -4.06
CA LEU A 103 1.80 -11.36 -3.31
C LEU A 103 2.54 -11.74 -2.02
N ALA A 104 1.78 -11.95 -0.93
CA ALA A 104 2.30 -12.32 0.38
C ALA A 104 3.22 -11.29 1.07
N ASP A 105 3.31 -10.06 0.54
CA ASP A 105 4.06 -8.96 1.16
C ASP A 105 3.22 -8.19 2.19
N LEU A 106 1.90 -8.07 1.96
CA LEU A 106 0.94 -7.36 2.82
C LEU A 106 -0.23 -8.27 3.21
N PHE A 107 -0.76 -8.07 4.41
CA PHE A 107 -2.16 -8.38 4.70
C PHE A 107 -2.98 -7.11 4.49
N THR A 108 -4.10 -7.22 3.77
CA THR A 108 -4.95 -6.05 3.47
C THR A 108 -6.37 -6.32 3.91
N LEU A 109 -6.84 -5.57 4.89
CA LEU A 109 -8.22 -5.59 5.40
C LEU A 109 -8.97 -4.42 4.76
N ARG A 110 -10.11 -4.68 4.12
CA ARG A 110 -10.85 -3.66 3.36
C ARG A 110 -12.29 -3.57 3.83
N VAL A 111 -12.67 -2.41 4.35
CA VAL A 111 -14.04 -2.11 4.78
C VAL A 111 -14.35 -0.65 4.48
N ALA A 112 -15.61 -0.32 4.17
CA ALA A 112 -16.03 1.05 3.90
C ALA A 112 -15.60 2.01 5.04
N GLY A 113 -14.93 3.10 4.67
CA GLY A 113 -14.42 4.11 5.61
C GLY A 113 -13.31 3.63 6.54
N ASN A 114 -12.65 2.49 6.25
CA ASN A 114 -11.56 1.91 7.05
C ASN A 114 -11.91 1.86 8.56
N VAL A 115 -13.18 1.57 8.86
CA VAL A 115 -13.71 1.49 10.22
C VAL A 115 -13.19 0.26 10.95
N LEU A 116 -13.09 0.35 12.28
CA LEU A 116 -12.72 -0.79 13.11
C LEU A 116 -13.96 -1.65 13.43
N ASN A 117 -13.81 -2.96 13.36
CA ASN A 117 -14.74 -3.95 13.88
C ASN A 117 -13.94 -5.12 14.47
N ASP A 118 -14.63 -6.05 15.13
CA ASP A 118 -13.98 -7.15 15.85
C ASP A 118 -13.24 -8.10 14.90
N ASP A 119 -13.80 -8.37 13.72
CA ASP A 119 -13.19 -9.24 12.70
C ASP A 119 -11.84 -8.67 12.21
N ASN A 120 -11.80 -7.37 11.91
CA ASN A 120 -10.59 -6.70 11.47
C ASN A 120 -9.57 -6.58 12.61
N LEU A 121 -10.02 -6.34 13.84
CA LEU A 121 -9.15 -6.29 15.01
C LEU A 121 -8.49 -7.66 15.28
N GLY A 122 -9.27 -8.74 15.30
CA GLY A 122 -8.77 -10.10 15.43
C GLY A 122 -7.84 -10.50 14.28
N SER A 123 -8.13 -10.05 13.06
CA SER A 123 -7.25 -10.25 11.91
C SER A 123 -5.90 -9.53 12.08
N MET A 124 -5.88 -8.33 12.65
CA MET A 124 -4.64 -7.61 12.97
C MET A 124 -3.85 -8.29 14.09
N GLU A 125 -4.52 -8.84 15.11
CA GLU A 125 -3.88 -9.65 16.16
C GLU A 125 -3.21 -10.89 15.55
N TYR A 126 -3.90 -11.60 14.66
CA TYR A 126 -3.31 -12.74 13.95
C TYR A 126 -2.10 -12.32 13.11
N ALA A 127 -2.25 -11.28 12.28
CA ALA A 127 -1.18 -10.79 11.41
C ALA A 127 0.08 -10.41 12.19
N THR A 128 -0.08 -9.77 13.35
CA THR A 128 1.04 -9.29 14.17
C THR A 128 1.58 -10.36 15.11
N LYS A 129 0.73 -10.96 15.94
CA LYS A 129 1.13 -11.90 17.00
C LYS A 129 1.51 -13.29 16.48
N VAL A 130 0.80 -13.79 15.46
CA VAL A 130 0.98 -15.15 14.94
C VAL A 130 1.90 -15.14 13.73
N VAL A 131 1.64 -14.27 12.74
CA VAL A 131 2.42 -14.25 11.49
C VAL A 131 3.67 -13.38 11.56
N GLY A 132 3.73 -12.43 12.50
CA GLY A 132 4.91 -11.61 12.75
C GLY A 132 5.03 -10.34 11.89
N ALA A 133 3.91 -9.83 11.35
CA ALA A 133 3.89 -8.52 10.70
C ALA A 133 4.39 -7.43 11.65
N ARG A 134 5.21 -6.51 11.13
CA ARG A 134 5.96 -5.50 11.90
C ARG A 134 5.28 -4.14 11.94
N LEU A 135 4.25 -3.95 11.14
CA LEU A 135 3.58 -2.66 10.99
C LEU A 135 2.08 -2.84 10.79
N ILE A 136 1.29 -2.04 11.51
CA ILE A 136 -0.12 -1.79 11.25
C ILE A 136 -0.25 -0.42 10.57
N VAL A 137 -0.98 -0.34 9.46
CA VAL A 137 -1.34 0.94 8.83
C VAL A 137 -2.84 1.08 8.78
N VAL A 138 -3.38 2.15 9.33
CA VAL A 138 -4.78 2.57 9.11
C VAL A 138 -4.78 3.61 8.01
N LEU A 139 -5.26 3.23 6.82
CA LEU A 139 -5.14 4.04 5.62
C LEU A 139 -6.50 4.57 5.18
N ALA A 140 -6.70 5.87 5.40
CA ALA A 140 -7.79 6.62 4.80
C ALA A 140 -7.43 7.07 3.38
N HIS A 141 -8.40 7.63 2.66
CA HIS A 141 -8.16 8.24 1.36
C HIS A 141 -9.02 9.48 1.15
N THR A 142 -8.59 10.35 0.23
CA THR A 142 -9.34 11.55 -0.16
C THR A 142 -10.64 11.17 -0.88
N SER A 143 -11.66 12.02 -0.77
CA SER A 143 -12.98 11.82 -1.42
C SER A 143 -13.65 10.47 -1.08
N CYS A 144 -13.62 10.09 0.21
CA CYS A 144 -14.21 8.84 0.69
C CYS A 144 -15.74 8.91 0.78
N GLY A 145 -16.43 8.02 0.04
CA GLY A 145 -17.89 7.98 -0.01
C GLY A 145 -18.55 7.60 1.33
N ALA A 146 -17.94 6.71 2.12
CA ALA A 146 -18.43 6.39 3.46
C ALA A 146 -18.30 7.59 4.41
N VAL A 147 -17.20 8.32 4.33
CA VAL A 147 -17.00 9.53 5.13
C VAL A 147 -18.00 10.63 4.73
N ALA A 148 -18.24 10.81 3.44
CA ALA A 148 -19.28 11.72 2.95
C ALA A 148 -20.67 11.31 3.46
N GLY A 149 -21.02 10.02 3.37
CA GLY A 149 -22.29 9.51 3.90
C GLY A 149 -22.45 9.72 5.41
N ALA A 150 -21.38 9.55 6.19
CA ALA A 150 -21.39 9.84 7.63
C ALA A 150 -21.52 11.34 7.91
N CYS A 151 -20.89 12.20 7.11
CA CYS A 151 -21.03 13.65 7.20
C CYS A 151 -22.49 14.08 6.92
N ASP A 152 -23.10 13.52 5.88
CA ASP A 152 -24.48 13.80 5.46
C ASP A 152 -25.55 13.15 6.36
N GLY A 153 -25.15 12.32 7.33
CA GLY A 153 -26.08 11.61 8.20
C GLY A 153 -26.94 10.58 7.46
N VAL A 154 -26.39 9.95 6.42
CA VAL A 154 -27.10 8.94 5.62
C VAL A 154 -27.52 7.75 6.49
N GLN A 155 -28.75 7.29 6.30
CA GLN A 155 -29.31 6.13 6.99
C GLN A 155 -29.76 5.07 5.98
N LEU A 156 -29.14 3.89 5.98
CA LEU A 156 -29.40 2.83 5.00
C LEU A 156 -29.00 1.43 5.49
N GLY A 157 -29.92 0.69 6.11
CA GLY A 157 -29.70 -0.71 6.50
C GLY A 157 -28.39 -0.92 7.26
N HIS A 158 -27.61 -1.95 6.92
CA HIS A 158 -26.30 -2.21 7.54
C HIS A 158 -25.24 -1.13 7.28
N LEU A 159 -25.43 -0.27 6.27
CA LEU A 159 -24.51 0.85 6.04
C LEU A 159 -24.57 1.83 7.22
N THR A 160 -25.74 2.05 7.82
CA THR A 160 -25.89 2.88 9.03
C THR A 160 -24.87 2.50 10.10
N ASP A 161 -24.74 1.19 10.39
CA ASP A 161 -23.81 0.70 11.42
C ASP A 161 -22.33 0.97 11.08
N VAL A 162 -22.00 1.05 9.79
CA VAL A 162 -20.65 1.43 9.33
C VAL A 162 -20.46 2.94 9.51
N LEU A 163 -21.44 3.75 9.12
CA LEU A 163 -21.35 5.21 9.17
C LEU A 163 -21.30 5.74 10.61
N HIS A 164 -22.06 5.13 11.53
CA HIS A 164 -22.02 5.44 12.97
C HIS A 164 -20.62 5.28 13.57
N LYS A 165 -19.77 4.42 13.01
CA LYS A 165 -18.39 4.28 13.46
C LYS A 165 -17.53 5.48 13.06
N ILE A 166 -17.93 6.31 12.09
CA ILE A 166 -17.20 7.49 11.64
C ILE A 166 -17.70 8.77 12.34
N GLU A 167 -18.99 8.80 12.71
CA GLU A 167 -19.65 9.95 13.36
C GLU A 167 -18.87 10.62 14.50
N PRO A 168 -18.14 9.91 15.39
CA PRO A 168 -17.46 10.53 16.52
C PRO A 168 -16.44 11.61 16.14
N VAL A 169 -15.95 11.64 14.90
CA VAL A 169 -14.99 12.67 14.44
C VAL A 169 -15.63 13.78 13.60
N VAL A 170 -16.88 13.62 13.18
CA VAL A 170 -17.53 14.50 12.19
C VAL A 170 -17.70 15.92 12.74
N GLN A 171 -18.31 16.06 13.93
CA GLN A 171 -18.60 17.37 14.50
C GLN A 171 -17.34 18.19 14.79
N THR A 172 -16.31 17.54 15.35
CA THR A 172 -15.02 18.20 15.63
C THR A 172 -14.34 18.65 14.34
N SER A 173 -14.35 17.81 13.30
CA SER A 173 -13.81 18.20 11.98
C SER A 173 -14.57 19.38 11.36
N MET A 174 -15.90 19.44 11.48
CA MET A 174 -16.68 20.60 11.02
C MET A 174 -16.28 21.89 11.72
N GLN A 175 -16.07 21.83 13.04
CA GLN A 175 -15.63 22.97 13.84
C GLN A 175 -14.23 23.43 13.43
N GLU A 176 -13.28 22.51 13.30
CA GLU A 176 -11.90 22.81 12.90
C GLU A 176 -11.80 23.37 11.48
N GLN A 177 -12.64 22.90 10.55
CA GLN A 177 -12.66 23.38 9.17
C GLN A 177 -13.51 24.64 8.99
N GLY A 178 -14.33 25.02 9.97
CA GLY A 178 -15.22 26.18 9.89
C GLY A 178 -16.36 26.03 8.89
N THR A 179 -16.72 24.79 8.53
CA THR A 179 -17.78 24.48 7.55
C THR A 179 -18.55 23.23 7.98
N LYS A 180 -19.85 23.22 7.67
CA LYS A 180 -20.72 22.04 7.81
C LYS A 180 -21.12 21.46 6.45
N ASN A 181 -20.56 22.00 5.37
CA ASN A 181 -20.93 21.60 4.03
C ASN A 181 -20.22 20.31 3.64
N CYS A 182 -20.94 19.19 3.72
CA CYS A 182 -20.44 17.86 3.41
C CYS A 182 -20.14 17.63 1.91
N THR A 183 -20.46 18.59 1.03
CA THR A 183 -20.00 18.55 -0.37
C THR A 183 -18.58 19.08 -0.55
N GLU A 184 -17.99 19.73 0.47
CA GLU A 184 -16.64 20.27 0.40
C GLU A 184 -15.60 19.16 0.60
N SER A 185 -14.76 18.93 -0.42
CA SER A 185 -13.72 17.88 -0.35
C SER A 185 -12.78 18.09 0.84
N LYS A 186 -12.47 19.34 1.19
CA LYS A 186 -11.61 19.67 2.34
C LYS A 186 -12.18 19.15 3.66
N LEU A 187 -13.50 19.27 3.86
CA LEU A 187 -14.16 18.74 5.06
C LEU A 187 -14.14 17.22 5.05
N ILE A 188 -14.48 16.59 3.92
CA ILE A 188 -14.49 15.13 3.79
C ILE A 188 -13.10 14.54 4.04
N ASP A 189 -12.06 15.14 3.47
CA ASP A 189 -10.68 14.69 3.65
C ASP A 189 -10.19 14.90 5.10
N ALA A 190 -10.64 15.97 5.76
CA ALA A 190 -10.37 16.21 7.18
C ALA A 190 -11.04 15.16 8.08
N ILE A 191 -12.31 14.83 7.83
CA ILE A 191 -13.02 13.77 8.56
C ILE A 191 -12.34 12.41 8.32
N ALA A 192 -11.93 12.12 7.07
CA ALA A 192 -11.25 10.87 6.73
C ALA A 192 -9.92 10.73 7.50
N LYS A 193 -9.12 11.80 7.55
CA LYS A 193 -7.89 11.87 8.37
C LYS A 193 -8.19 11.67 9.85
N ALA A 194 -9.17 12.40 10.40
CA ALA A 194 -9.53 12.31 11.80
C ALA A 194 -10.01 10.90 12.18
N ASN A 195 -10.79 10.26 11.31
CA ASN A 195 -11.23 8.88 11.49
C ASN A 195 -10.07 7.89 11.52
N ALA A 196 -9.11 7.98 10.60
CA ALA A 196 -7.93 7.10 10.61
C ALA A 196 -7.11 7.25 11.90
N LEU A 197 -6.88 8.50 12.35
CA LEU A 197 -6.18 8.77 13.62
C LEU A 197 -6.95 8.23 14.82
N ARG A 198 -8.28 8.36 14.84
CA ARG A 198 -9.12 7.78 15.90
C ARG A 198 -9.09 6.26 15.89
N VAL A 199 -9.16 5.63 14.73
CA VAL A 199 -9.09 4.16 14.59
C VAL A 199 -7.74 3.62 15.06
N VAL A 200 -6.62 4.32 14.82
CA VAL A 200 -5.33 3.96 15.43
C VAL A 200 -5.43 3.92 16.96
N LYS A 201 -6.01 4.94 17.59
CA LYS A 201 -6.22 4.97 19.04
C LYS A 201 -7.13 3.84 19.52
N GLU A 202 -8.23 3.58 18.81
CA GLU A 202 -9.13 2.49 19.18
C GLU A 202 -8.47 1.11 19.12
N ILE A 203 -7.61 0.86 18.12
CA ILE A 203 -6.88 -0.41 18.02
C ILE A 203 -6.01 -0.61 19.27
N GLN A 204 -5.31 0.45 19.68
CA GLN A 204 -4.45 0.46 20.88
C GLN A 204 -5.25 0.27 22.17
N GLU A 205 -6.43 0.86 22.26
CA GLU A 205 -7.30 0.78 23.44
C GLU A 205 -8.02 -0.57 23.55
N LYS A 206 -8.47 -1.14 22.42
CA LYS A 206 -9.31 -2.34 22.39
C LYS A 206 -8.52 -3.65 22.33
N SER A 207 -7.28 -3.64 21.86
CA SER A 207 -6.44 -4.85 21.80
C SER A 207 -5.25 -4.76 22.76
N PRO A 208 -5.33 -5.41 23.94
CA PRO A 208 -4.18 -5.56 24.84
C PRO A 208 -2.99 -6.27 24.17
N ILE A 209 -3.24 -7.16 23.20
CA ILE A 209 -2.21 -7.87 22.44
C ILE A 209 -1.41 -6.89 21.59
N ILE A 210 -2.08 -6.10 20.75
CA ILE A 210 -1.42 -5.11 19.89
C ILE A 210 -0.73 -4.06 20.74
N GLN A 211 -1.37 -3.59 21.82
CA GLN A 211 -0.78 -2.61 22.72
C GLN A 211 0.51 -3.12 23.39
N ASP A 212 0.53 -4.37 23.86
CA ASP A 212 1.73 -5.01 24.42
C ASP A 212 2.86 -5.12 23.38
N LEU A 213 2.54 -5.49 22.14
CA LEU A 213 3.53 -5.57 21.05
C LEU A 213 4.13 -4.19 20.71
N ILE A 214 3.32 -3.13 20.72
CA ILE A 214 3.77 -1.74 20.53
C ILE A 214 4.67 -1.32 21.70
N HIS A 215 4.26 -1.57 22.95
CA HIS A 215 5.06 -1.24 24.13
C HIS A 215 6.43 -1.95 24.13
N LYS A 216 6.46 -3.21 23.67
CA LYS A 216 7.68 -4.00 23.49
C LYS A 216 8.48 -3.62 22.24
N LYS A 217 8.03 -2.61 21.48
CA LYS A 217 8.63 -2.13 20.24
C LYS A 217 8.76 -3.20 19.15
N GLN A 218 7.93 -4.24 19.19
CA GLN A 218 7.99 -5.36 18.25
C GLN A 218 7.25 -5.04 16.94
N ILE A 219 6.24 -4.17 17.04
CA ILE A 219 5.46 -3.65 15.92
C ILE A 219 5.32 -2.13 16.06
N GLY A 220 4.98 -1.46 14.95
CA GLY A 220 4.52 -0.08 14.93
C GLY A 220 3.09 0.01 14.40
N ILE A 221 2.44 1.14 14.65
CA ILE A 221 1.12 1.49 14.12
C ILE A 221 1.13 2.92 13.60
N VAL A 222 0.55 3.18 12.42
CA VAL A 222 0.52 4.52 11.84
C VAL A 222 -0.78 4.75 11.07
N ALA A 223 -1.26 6.00 11.07
CA ALA A 223 -2.33 6.42 10.18
C ALA A 223 -1.75 7.01 8.88
N GLY A 224 -2.45 6.88 7.77
CA GLY A 224 -2.10 7.55 6.52
C GLY A 224 -3.32 8.06 5.78
N LEU A 225 -3.09 8.96 4.83
CA LEU A 225 -4.07 9.45 3.88
C LEU A 225 -3.54 9.26 2.45
N HIS A 226 -4.26 8.45 1.66
CA HIS A 226 -4.04 8.27 0.24
C HIS A 226 -4.76 9.35 -0.56
N ASP A 227 -4.02 10.18 -1.29
CA ASP A 227 -4.62 11.04 -2.30
C ASP A 227 -4.89 10.21 -3.58
N ILE A 228 -6.15 9.85 -3.79
CA ILE A 228 -6.55 9.00 -4.92
C ILE A 228 -6.32 9.67 -6.29
N LYS A 229 -6.13 10.99 -6.35
CA LYS A 229 -5.88 11.70 -7.62
C LYS A 229 -4.42 11.61 -8.04
N THR A 230 -3.51 11.66 -7.08
CA THR A 230 -2.07 11.70 -7.33
C THR A 230 -1.39 10.35 -7.07
N GLY A 231 -2.02 9.48 -6.27
CA GLY A 231 -1.44 8.25 -5.77
C GLY A 231 -0.55 8.46 -4.54
N GLN A 232 -0.36 9.69 -4.07
CA GLN A 232 0.57 9.97 -2.98
C GLN A 232 -0.02 9.59 -1.62
N ILE A 233 0.81 8.98 -0.77
CA ILE A 233 0.45 8.70 0.63
C ILE A 233 1.12 9.69 1.56
N HIS A 234 0.33 10.33 2.41
CA HIS A 234 0.83 11.11 3.53
C HIS A 234 0.62 10.35 4.84
N PHE A 235 1.73 9.95 5.48
CA PHE A 235 1.70 9.26 6.78
C PHE A 235 1.73 10.24 7.95
N PHE A 236 0.95 9.95 8.98
CA PHE A 236 0.88 10.73 10.22
C PHE A 236 1.69 10.05 11.32
N GLU A 237 2.99 10.31 11.31
CA GLU A 237 3.93 9.70 12.26
C GLU A 237 3.95 10.45 13.59
N GLU A 238 3.29 9.89 14.60
CA GLU A 238 3.54 10.30 15.99
C GLU A 238 4.78 9.56 16.50
N LYS A 239 5.71 10.28 17.17
CA LYS A 239 7.03 9.75 17.59
C LYS A 239 6.98 8.44 18.40
N ARG A 240 5.86 8.11 19.04
CA ARG A 240 5.70 6.89 19.84
C ARG A 240 5.13 5.70 19.06
N SER A 241 4.60 5.92 17.87
CA SER A 241 3.81 4.91 17.16
C SER A 241 4.65 4.06 16.20
N ILE A 242 5.86 4.50 15.85
CA ILE A 242 6.83 3.76 15.02
C ILE A 242 8.19 3.71 15.74
N PRO A 243 8.48 2.63 16.49
CA PRO A 243 9.78 2.48 17.13
C PRO A 243 10.88 2.22 16.09
N ASP A 244 12.12 2.59 16.45
CA ASP A 244 13.32 2.34 15.64
C ASP A 244 13.57 0.86 15.34
#